data_AF-A0A1C5N310-F1
#
_entry.id   AF-A0A1C5N310-F1
#
_cell.length_a   1.000
_cell.length_b   1.000
_cell.length_c   1.000
_cell.angle_alpha   90.00
_cell.angle_beta   90.00
_cell.angle_gamma   90.00
#
_symmetry.space_group_name_H-M   'P 1'
#
loop_
_entity.id
_entity.type
_entity.pdbx_description
1 polymer ?
#
loop_
_entity_poly.entity_id
_entity_poly.type
_entity_poly.pdbx_seq_one_letter_code
_entity_poly.pdbx_strand_id
1 'polypeptide(L)'
;MKNKCSRLLTAAVVLLMVVMVLSLSGCGKKNDVENETVDGTEQTDTATDTDAAENTADTPDDADKAASENSDSSDPEAPSFAALQYVDFTFSSGAGAWATQLNIRPDGSFSGEYWDMDMGSSGDGYPNGTQYGNTFTGQFTDLQKVNDYTWAMKLDEINYTYEIGKEEILDQILYSYTEAYGLDGADEVDIYLPGAPVSELPEEFLQWACSNYDRFEAEENGLPCYGLYNVEGAEGFSGYDFIDTAVEYVENAAKADQEIVRFLQEDPSLTQMDMNVKSKERYDNWDAALNLVWYQLKMKGVLKDEDMEQLLTEQREWIKEKEEAAQKAGEGSEGGSIWACLVNDKAAELTKERTYVLLNILLEAAGRETVTME
;
A
#
# COMPACT_ATOMS: atom_id res chain seq x y z
N MET A 1 -15.48 -21.81 9.29
CA MET A 1 -14.95 -21.56 7.93
C MET A 1 -15.62 -20.39 7.19
N LYS A 2 -16.89 -20.03 7.44
CA LYS A 2 -17.56 -18.87 6.79
C LYS A 2 -17.12 -17.47 7.26
N ASN A 3 -16.26 -17.35 8.28
CA ASN A 3 -15.91 -16.07 8.90
C ASN A 3 -14.47 -15.57 8.59
N LYS A 4 -13.63 -16.36 7.89
CA LYS A 4 -12.26 -15.92 7.52
C LYS A 4 -12.27 -15.01 6.26
N CYS A 5 -13.09 -15.31 5.25
CA CYS A 5 -13.21 -14.50 4.03
C CYS A 5 -13.75 -13.07 4.26
N SER A 6 -14.66 -12.87 5.21
CA SER A 6 -15.26 -11.55 5.45
C SER A 6 -14.30 -10.57 6.13
N ARG A 7 -13.29 -11.04 6.86
CA ARG A 7 -12.37 -10.17 7.63
C ARG A 7 -11.26 -9.60 6.73
N LEU A 8 -10.72 -10.41 5.82
CA LEU A 8 -9.75 -9.97 4.81
C LEU A 8 -10.32 -8.93 3.83
N LEU A 9 -11.59 -9.08 3.44
CA LEU A 9 -12.28 -8.09 2.60
C LEU A 9 -12.45 -6.73 3.30
N THR A 10 -12.58 -6.70 4.63
CA THR A 10 -12.83 -5.45 5.36
C THR A 10 -11.53 -4.64 5.54
N ALA A 11 -10.39 -5.31 5.72
CA ALA A 11 -9.09 -4.63 5.83
C ALA A 11 -8.59 -4.06 4.49
N ALA A 12 -8.75 -4.81 3.39
CA ALA A 12 -8.33 -4.36 2.06
C ALA A 12 -9.18 -3.19 1.52
N VAL A 13 -10.48 -3.14 1.85
CA VAL A 13 -11.38 -2.05 1.42
C VAL A 13 -11.08 -0.74 2.17
N VAL A 14 -10.63 -0.80 3.43
CA VAL A 14 -10.23 0.38 4.19
C VAL A 14 -8.92 0.98 3.66
N LEU A 15 -7.97 0.13 3.24
CA LEU A 15 -6.71 0.58 2.60
C LEU A 15 -6.94 1.26 1.23
N LEU A 16 -7.95 0.80 0.47
CA LEU A 16 -8.22 1.33 -0.88
C LEU A 16 -9.03 2.64 -0.89
N MET A 17 -9.85 2.90 0.13
CA MET A 17 -10.74 4.08 0.15
C MET A 17 -10.06 5.38 0.61
N VAL A 18 -8.89 5.32 1.24
CA VAL A 18 -8.19 6.52 1.75
C VAL A 18 -7.28 7.17 0.70
N VAL A 19 -6.85 6.43 -0.34
CA VAL A 19 -5.78 6.91 -1.25
C VAL A 19 -6.28 7.52 -2.58
N MET A 20 -7.60 7.55 -2.84
CA MET A 20 -8.15 8.03 -4.13
C MET A 20 -8.30 9.55 -4.32
N VAL A 21 -7.81 10.42 -3.41
CA VAL A 21 -8.04 11.88 -3.53
C VAL A 21 -6.81 12.70 -4.01
N LEU A 22 -5.60 12.14 -4.09
CA LEU A 22 -4.40 12.93 -4.43
C LEU A 22 -3.87 12.79 -5.88
N SER A 23 -4.76 12.81 -6.88
CA SER A 23 -4.29 12.92 -8.27
C SER A 23 -5.21 13.74 -9.18
N LEU A 24 -5.29 15.04 -8.94
CA LEU A 24 -5.70 16.01 -9.95
C LEU A 24 -4.81 17.25 -9.89
N SER A 25 -3.67 17.20 -10.58
CA SER A 25 -2.93 18.38 -11.02
C SER A 25 -2.24 18.07 -12.35
N GLY A 26 -2.99 18.26 -13.43
CA GLY A 26 -2.51 18.19 -14.80
C GLY A 26 -3.09 19.34 -15.62
N CYS A 27 -2.37 20.46 -15.67
CA CYS A 27 -2.69 21.62 -16.48
C CYS A 27 -2.67 21.29 -17.99
N GLY A 28 -3.78 21.57 -18.67
CA GLY A 28 -3.84 21.64 -20.14
C GLY A 28 -4.51 22.94 -20.60
N LYS A 29 -3.72 23.92 -21.02
CA LYS A 29 -4.18 25.09 -21.79
C LYS A 29 -4.27 24.72 -23.27
N LYS A 30 -5.39 25.05 -23.94
CA LYS A 30 -5.53 26.07 -25.01
C LYS A 30 -6.71 25.80 -25.98
N ASN A 31 -7.66 26.75 -26.08
CA ASN A 31 -7.86 27.63 -27.26
C ASN A 31 -9.26 28.26 -27.30
N ASP A 32 -9.27 29.59 -27.19
CA ASP A 32 -9.95 30.64 -27.97
C ASP A 32 -11.38 30.43 -28.52
N VAL A 33 -12.29 31.34 -28.10
CA VAL A 33 -13.20 32.07 -29.02
C VAL A 33 -13.42 33.51 -28.50
N GLU A 34 -13.33 34.44 -29.44
CA GLU A 34 -13.46 35.91 -29.43
C GLU A 34 -14.79 36.44 -28.83
N ASN A 35 -14.81 37.66 -28.26
CA ASN A 35 -15.21 38.87 -29.02
C ASN A 35 -15.10 40.19 -28.22
N GLU A 36 -14.59 41.23 -28.91
CA GLU A 36 -14.90 42.68 -28.83
C GLU A 36 -14.85 43.41 -27.46
N THR A 37 -14.24 44.60 -27.27
CA THR A 37 -14.10 45.77 -28.15
C THR A 37 -13.06 46.77 -27.58
N VAL A 38 -12.19 47.26 -28.47
CA VAL A 38 -11.60 48.62 -28.64
C VAL A 38 -11.64 49.64 -27.48
N ASP A 39 -10.45 50.12 -27.07
CA ASP A 39 -9.98 51.54 -27.08
C ASP A 39 -8.53 51.54 -26.51
N GLY A 40 -7.48 52.22 -26.98
CA GLY A 40 -7.19 53.11 -28.08
C GLY A 40 -5.70 53.50 -27.97
N THR A 41 -4.98 53.48 -29.11
CA THR A 41 -3.82 54.31 -29.52
C THR A 41 -2.52 54.42 -28.69
N GLU A 42 -1.40 54.13 -29.40
CA GLU A 42 -0.06 54.77 -29.40
C GLU A 42 0.83 54.63 -28.14
N GLN A 43 2.16 54.44 -28.15
CA GLN A 43 3.20 54.52 -29.18
C GLN A 43 4.49 53.83 -28.62
N THR A 44 5.16 53.06 -29.48
CA THR A 44 6.62 52.92 -29.70
C THR A 44 7.65 53.12 -28.57
N ASP A 45 8.42 52.04 -28.37
CA ASP A 45 9.89 51.93 -28.52
C ASP A 45 10.88 52.59 -27.54
N THR A 46 11.51 51.69 -26.78
CA THR A 46 12.97 51.41 -26.76
C THR A 46 13.83 51.99 -25.64
N ALA A 47 14.70 51.07 -25.19
CA ALA A 47 15.98 51.22 -24.47
C ALA A 47 15.92 51.52 -22.98
N THR A 48 16.25 50.49 -22.19
CA THR A 48 16.90 50.67 -20.89
C THR A 48 18.29 50.04 -20.94
N ASP A 49 19.22 50.84 -20.43
CA ASP A 49 20.61 50.57 -20.16
C ASP A 49 20.83 49.40 -19.20
N THR A 50 21.81 48.59 -19.57
CA THR A 50 23.00 48.11 -18.85
C THR A 50 23.09 48.15 -17.32
N ASP A 51 23.84 47.14 -16.86
CA ASP A 51 24.53 46.92 -15.59
C ASP A 51 23.68 46.44 -14.41
N ALA A 52 24.16 45.55 -13.54
CA ALA A 52 25.24 44.58 -13.52
C ALA A 52 25.12 43.91 -12.14
N ALA A 53 25.14 42.58 -12.08
CA ALA A 53 25.73 41.82 -10.97
C ALA A 53 25.59 40.32 -11.26
N GLU A 54 26.59 39.79 -11.95
CA GLU A 54 26.99 38.39 -11.90
C GLU A 54 27.35 38.00 -10.47
N ASN A 55 26.95 36.80 -10.04
CA ASN A 55 27.87 35.68 -9.81
C ASN A 55 27.08 34.51 -9.21
N THR A 56 26.78 33.51 -10.05
CA THR A 56 27.55 32.26 -10.24
C THR A 56 27.27 31.25 -9.14
N ALA A 57 26.38 30.32 -9.48
CA ALA A 57 26.23 29.04 -8.82
C ALA A 57 27.44 28.19 -9.22
N ASP A 58 28.23 27.78 -8.22
CA ASP A 58 29.12 26.64 -8.33
C ASP A 58 28.58 25.52 -7.44
N THR A 59 28.24 24.42 -8.09
CA THR A 59 27.94 23.10 -7.55
C THR A 59 29.20 22.49 -6.94
N PRO A 60 29.12 21.83 -5.78
CA PRO A 60 30.08 20.78 -5.45
C PRO A 60 29.42 19.40 -5.62
N ASP A 61 29.90 18.74 -6.66
CA ASP A 61 29.96 17.29 -6.84
C ASP A 61 31.02 16.76 -5.85
N ASP A 62 30.61 15.95 -4.87
CA ASP A 62 31.39 14.93 -4.13
C ASP A 62 30.72 14.62 -2.78
N ALA A 63 30.00 13.49 -2.70
CA ALA A 63 29.73 12.79 -1.45
C ALA A 63 29.57 11.28 -1.70
N ASP A 64 30.49 10.69 -2.47
CA ASP A 64 30.74 9.24 -2.48
C ASP A 64 31.91 8.95 -1.52
N LYS A 65 31.58 8.73 -0.24
CA LYS A 65 32.30 7.88 0.74
C LYS A 65 31.86 8.19 2.17
N ALA A 66 30.89 7.43 2.65
CA ALA A 66 30.82 7.02 4.06
C ALA A 66 30.02 5.71 4.17
N ALA A 67 30.50 4.66 3.52
CA ALA A 67 30.09 3.28 3.78
C ALA A 67 31.20 2.61 4.61
N SER A 68 30.92 2.38 5.91
CA SER A 68 31.75 1.65 6.88
C SER A 68 31.05 1.83 8.25
N GLU A 69 30.49 0.86 8.97
CA GLU A 69 30.54 -0.60 8.98
C GLU A 69 29.15 -1.05 9.46
N ASN A 70 28.36 -1.73 8.63
CA ASN A 70 27.22 -2.47 9.16
C ASN A 70 27.77 -3.80 9.65
N SER A 71 27.54 -4.12 10.92
CA SER A 71 28.04 -5.35 11.55
C SER A 71 27.45 -6.55 10.83
N ASP A 72 28.28 -7.19 10.02
CA ASP A 72 27.99 -8.42 9.32
C ASP A 72 27.84 -9.54 10.36
N SER A 73 26.62 -9.74 10.87
CA SER A 73 26.32 -10.90 11.69
C SER A 73 26.37 -12.13 10.78
N SER A 74 27.48 -12.87 10.86
CA SER A 74 27.71 -14.12 10.13
C SER A 74 26.82 -15.29 10.57
N ASP A 75 25.62 -15.01 11.12
CA ASP A 75 24.58 -16.00 11.36
C ASP A 75 23.69 -16.06 10.11
N PRO A 76 23.79 -17.10 9.26
CA PRO A 76 23.01 -17.20 8.03
C PRO A 76 21.49 -17.33 8.25
N GLU A 77 21.03 -17.43 9.51
CA GLU A 77 19.61 -17.43 9.89
C GLU A 77 19.15 -16.13 10.59
N ALA A 78 20.00 -15.10 10.67
CA ALA A 78 19.62 -13.79 11.19
C ALA A 78 18.74 -13.01 10.19
N PRO A 79 17.55 -12.49 10.57
CA PRO A 79 16.87 -11.48 9.79
C PRO A 79 17.74 -10.22 9.78
N SER A 80 18.20 -9.84 8.60
CA SER A 80 18.71 -8.49 8.36
C SER A 80 17.54 -7.53 8.21
N PHE A 81 17.78 -6.23 8.25
CA PHE A 81 16.76 -5.24 7.84
C PHE A 81 16.20 -5.54 6.44
N ALA A 82 16.97 -6.17 5.56
CA ALA A 82 16.49 -6.61 4.24
C ALA A 82 15.37 -7.66 4.32
N ALA A 83 15.30 -8.46 5.39
CA ALA A 83 14.18 -9.38 5.60
C ALA A 83 12.88 -8.65 5.97
N LEU A 84 12.98 -7.47 6.57
CA LEU A 84 11.83 -6.66 7.00
C LEU A 84 11.27 -5.76 5.88
N GLN A 85 11.95 -5.66 4.74
CA GLN A 85 11.55 -4.76 3.64
C GLN A 85 10.18 -5.07 3.02
N TYR A 86 9.71 -6.30 3.22
CA TYR A 86 8.41 -6.75 2.72
C TYR A 86 7.32 -6.71 3.81
N VAL A 87 7.63 -6.20 5.00
CA VAL A 87 6.71 -6.22 6.15
C VAL A 87 6.06 -4.84 6.33
N ASP A 88 4.73 -4.82 6.29
CA ASP A 88 3.89 -3.68 6.65
C ASP A 88 3.57 -3.73 8.13
N PHE A 89 4.19 -2.86 8.93
CA PHE A 89 3.89 -2.74 10.35
C PHE A 89 2.74 -1.77 10.58
N THR A 90 1.75 -2.19 11.36
CA THR A 90 0.59 -1.38 11.75
C THR A 90 0.39 -1.42 13.26
N PHE A 91 0.29 -0.24 13.86
CA PHE A 91 -0.18 -0.03 15.21
C PHE A 91 -1.56 0.62 15.17
N SER A 92 -2.54 -0.05 15.77
CA SER A 92 -3.89 0.48 15.96
C SER A 92 -4.58 -0.32 17.06
N SER A 93 -5.67 0.20 17.60
CA SER A 93 -6.52 -0.57 18.52
C SER A 93 -7.48 -1.54 17.83
N GLY A 94 -7.58 -1.50 16.49
CA GLY A 94 -8.66 -2.16 15.73
C GLY A 94 -10.04 -1.48 15.87
N ALA A 95 -10.12 -0.38 16.62
CA ALA A 95 -11.30 0.45 16.79
C ALA A 95 -10.95 1.94 16.60
N GLY A 96 -11.90 2.72 16.07
CA GLY A 96 -11.66 4.12 15.71
C GLY A 96 -11.02 4.27 14.33
N ALA A 97 -10.78 5.51 13.93
CA ALA A 97 -10.27 5.88 12.61
C ALA A 97 -8.82 6.38 12.73
N TRP A 98 -7.96 5.55 13.33
CA TRP A 98 -6.55 5.87 13.55
C TRP A 98 -5.63 4.67 13.34
N ALA A 99 -4.41 4.95 12.90
CA ALA A 99 -3.31 4.00 12.87
C ALA A 99 -1.96 4.71 12.72
N THR A 100 -0.90 4.04 13.18
CA THR A 100 0.48 4.32 12.75
C THR A 100 0.94 3.16 11.88
N GLN A 101 1.46 3.47 10.69
CA GLN A 101 1.99 2.47 9.77
C GLN A 101 3.42 2.81 9.37
N LEU A 102 4.27 1.80 9.19
CA LEU A 102 5.63 1.99 8.71
C LEU A 102 6.17 0.79 7.93
N ASN A 103 7.15 1.08 7.08
CA ASN A 103 7.95 0.12 6.34
C ASN A 103 9.44 0.40 6.54
N ILE A 104 10.22 -0.66 6.79
CA ILE A 104 11.67 -0.61 7.04
C ILE A 104 12.40 -1.03 5.76
N ARG A 105 13.43 -0.31 5.33
CA ARG A 105 14.25 -0.62 4.16
C ARG A 105 15.46 -1.49 4.54
N PRO A 106 16.15 -2.10 3.55
CA PRO A 106 17.31 -2.96 3.81
C PRO A 106 18.47 -2.34 4.59
N ASP A 107 18.57 -1.01 4.63
CA ASP A 107 19.59 -0.27 5.37
C ASP A 107 19.13 0.16 6.77
N GLY A 108 17.92 -0.23 7.19
CA GLY A 108 17.32 0.16 8.47
C GLY A 108 16.60 1.52 8.43
N SER A 109 16.70 2.28 7.33
CA SER A 109 15.90 3.48 7.16
C SER A 109 14.43 3.10 7.04
N PHE A 110 13.51 3.92 7.53
CA PHE A 110 12.08 3.64 7.44
C PHE A 110 11.29 4.88 7.07
N SER A 111 10.07 4.64 6.57
CA SER A 111 9.08 5.68 6.35
C SER A 111 7.72 5.19 6.81
N GLY A 112 6.90 6.11 7.28
CA GLY A 112 5.59 5.80 7.80
C GLY A 112 4.69 7.01 7.90
N GLU A 113 3.48 6.76 8.36
CA GLU A 113 2.49 7.79 8.61
C GLU A 113 1.66 7.43 9.84
N TYR A 114 1.30 8.45 10.61
CA TYR A 114 0.33 8.37 11.69
C TYR A 114 -0.86 9.23 11.31
N TRP A 115 -2.06 8.70 11.53
CA TRP A 115 -3.30 9.46 11.41
C TRP A 115 -4.29 9.05 12.49
N ASP A 116 -5.07 10.01 12.97
CA ASP A 116 -6.24 9.84 13.82
C ASP A 116 -7.32 10.85 13.41
N MET A 117 -8.44 10.33 12.91
CA MET A 117 -9.55 11.16 12.43
C MET A 117 -10.64 11.29 13.50
N ASP A 118 -10.74 12.48 14.10
CA ASP A 118 -11.84 12.85 14.98
C ASP A 118 -12.86 13.73 14.22
N MET A 119 -13.87 13.07 13.67
CA MET A 119 -15.02 13.73 13.02
C MET A 119 -15.86 14.58 13.99
N GLY A 120 -15.74 14.35 15.29
CA GLY A 120 -16.47 15.09 16.34
C GLY A 120 -15.80 16.42 16.68
N SER A 121 -14.48 16.50 16.55
CA SER A 121 -13.70 17.73 16.73
C SER A 121 -13.82 18.63 15.49
N SER A 122 -14.89 19.40 15.40
CA SER A 122 -15.18 20.30 14.27
C SER A 122 -15.37 21.75 14.71
N GLY A 123 -15.19 22.69 13.77
CA GLY A 123 -15.31 24.12 14.06
C GLY A 123 -15.43 24.99 12.82
N ASP A 124 -15.35 26.30 13.02
CA ASP A 124 -15.46 27.29 11.95
C ASP A 124 -14.37 27.09 10.90
N GLY A 125 -14.77 26.81 9.65
CA GLY A 125 -13.85 26.54 8.54
C GLY A 125 -13.46 25.07 8.38
N TYR A 126 -13.70 24.22 9.40
CA TYR A 126 -13.42 22.78 9.36
C TYR A 126 -14.62 21.93 9.87
N PRO A 127 -15.79 22.00 9.22
CA PRO A 127 -16.96 21.23 9.61
C PRO A 127 -16.80 19.71 9.49
N ASN A 128 -15.79 19.23 8.76
CA ASN A 128 -15.58 17.80 8.51
C ASN A 128 -14.65 17.13 9.55
N GLY A 129 -14.35 17.81 10.65
CA GLY A 129 -13.57 17.25 11.76
C GLY A 129 -12.10 17.68 11.77
N THR A 130 -11.34 17.02 12.64
CA THR A 130 -9.90 17.24 12.81
C THR A 130 -9.17 15.93 12.57
N GLN A 131 -8.14 15.97 11.74
CA GLN A 131 -7.17 14.89 11.59
C GLN A 131 -5.90 15.24 12.36
N TYR A 132 -5.53 14.39 13.31
CA TYR A 132 -4.22 14.40 13.94
C TYR A 132 -3.29 13.48 13.17
N GLY A 133 -2.03 13.84 13.00
CA GLY A 133 -1.09 12.94 12.32
C GLY A 133 0.04 13.62 11.59
N ASN A 134 0.97 12.82 11.10
CA ASN A 134 2.11 13.29 10.32
C ASN A 134 2.71 12.14 9.51
N THR A 135 3.38 12.47 8.42
CA THR A 135 4.23 11.54 7.68
C THR A 135 5.66 11.68 8.17
N PHE A 136 6.36 10.56 8.37
CA PHE A 136 7.67 10.54 8.98
C PHE A 136 8.63 9.60 8.26
N THR A 137 9.91 9.86 8.47
CA THR A 137 11.02 9.00 8.10
C THR A 137 11.94 8.83 9.30
N GLY A 138 12.70 7.75 9.37
CA GLY A 138 13.69 7.58 10.43
C GLY A 138 14.72 6.51 10.11
N GLN A 139 15.54 6.19 11.11
CA GLN A 139 16.60 5.21 11.00
C GLN A 139 16.61 4.30 12.22
N PHE A 140 16.49 2.99 11.99
CA PHE A 140 16.82 1.98 12.98
C PHE A 140 18.28 1.55 12.83
N THR A 141 18.96 1.32 13.94
CA THR A 141 20.37 0.89 13.98
C THR A 141 20.58 -0.22 15.00
N ASP A 142 21.80 -0.74 15.12
CA ASP A 142 22.20 -1.68 16.17
C ASP A 142 21.31 -2.95 16.26
N LEU A 143 20.87 -3.50 15.12
CA LEU A 143 20.05 -4.73 15.10
C LEU A 143 20.84 -5.93 15.67
N GLN A 144 20.37 -6.47 16.79
CA GLN A 144 21.05 -7.51 17.56
C GLN A 144 20.10 -8.64 17.94
N LYS A 145 20.58 -9.89 17.80
CA LYS A 145 19.83 -11.07 18.23
C LYS A 145 19.74 -11.12 19.76
N VAL A 146 18.52 -11.20 20.28
CA VAL A 146 18.26 -11.44 21.72
C VAL A 146 18.08 -12.93 21.97
N ASN A 147 17.22 -13.57 21.18
CA ASN A 147 16.99 -15.02 21.19
C ASN A 147 16.56 -15.50 19.79
N ASP A 148 16.04 -16.72 19.67
CA ASP A 148 15.65 -17.30 18.38
C ASP A 148 14.48 -16.58 17.69
N TYR A 149 13.65 -15.86 18.46
CA TYR A 149 12.44 -15.17 17.98
C TYR A 149 12.45 -13.65 18.21
N THR A 150 13.41 -13.13 18.97
CA THR A 150 13.49 -11.71 19.34
C THR A 150 14.80 -11.08 18.90
N TRP A 151 14.67 -9.90 18.29
CA TRP A 151 15.77 -9.03 17.89
C TRP A 151 15.54 -7.65 18.46
N ALA A 152 16.57 -7.01 19.00
CA ALA A 152 16.49 -5.64 19.49
C ALA A 152 17.20 -4.70 18.50
N MET A 153 16.69 -3.50 18.33
CA MET A 153 17.29 -2.43 17.54
C MET A 153 17.08 -1.08 18.24
N LYS A 154 17.83 -0.07 17.83
CA LYS A 154 17.67 1.29 18.33
C LYS A 154 16.98 2.18 17.33
N LEU A 155 16.10 3.05 17.82
CA LEU A 155 15.63 4.20 17.05
C LEU A 155 16.69 5.33 17.15
N ASP A 156 17.49 5.52 16.09
CA ASP A 156 18.54 6.54 16.06
C ASP A 156 17.95 7.94 15.82
N GLU A 157 17.08 8.06 14.82
CA GLU A 157 16.37 9.30 14.53
C GLU A 157 14.98 9.07 13.92
N ILE A 158 14.09 10.03 14.16
CA ILE A 158 12.80 10.18 13.50
C ILE A 158 12.60 11.64 13.09
N ASN A 159 12.21 11.85 11.86
CA ASN A 159 12.02 13.15 11.21
C ASN A 159 10.60 13.25 10.68
N TYR A 160 9.94 14.37 10.96
CA TYR A 160 8.56 14.64 10.58
C TYR A 160 8.49 15.58 9.38
N THR A 161 7.57 15.31 8.46
CA THR A 161 7.39 16.10 7.23
C THR A 161 6.88 17.51 7.56
N TYR A 162 5.94 17.60 8.49
CA TYR A 162 5.39 18.85 8.97
C TYR A 162 5.88 19.15 10.39
N GLU A 163 6.10 20.44 10.67
CA GLU A 163 6.46 20.90 12.01
C GLU A 163 5.41 20.48 13.04
N ILE A 164 5.86 19.87 14.14
CA ILE A 164 4.98 19.44 15.23
C ILE A 164 4.27 20.64 15.84
N GLY A 165 2.96 20.53 16.01
CA GLY A 165 2.09 21.59 16.51
C GLY A 165 1.62 22.59 15.44
N LYS A 166 2.07 22.46 14.19
CA LYS A 166 1.49 23.21 13.07
C LYS A 166 0.05 22.73 12.85
N GLU A 167 -0.82 23.68 12.51
CA GLU A 167 -2.20 23.41 12.12
C GLU A 167 -2.52 24.09 10.78
N GLU A 168 -3.31 23.41 9.94
CA GLU A 168 -3.86 24.00 8.71
C GLU A 168 -5.23 23.42 8.35
N ILE A 169 -6.07 24.21 7.70
CA ILE A 169 -7.38 23.76 7.23
C ILE A 169 -7.31 23.47 5.74
N LEU A 170 -7.57 22.23 5.36
CA LEU A 170 -7.62 21.76 3.97
C LEU A 170 -8.92 20.98 3.76
N ASP A 171 -9.63 21.27 2.67
CA ASP A 171 -10.88 20.57 2.31
C ASP A 171 -11.90 20.45 3.46
N GLN A 172 -12.02 21.52 4.26
CA GLN A 172 -12.91 21.61 5.42
C GLN A 172 -12.57 20.65 6.58
N ILE A 173 -11.34 20.16 6.64
CA ILE A 173 -10.77 19.39 7.75
C ILE A 173 -9.63 20.20 8.36
N LEU A 174 -9.53 20.22 9.69
CA LEU A 174 -8.35 20.75 10.39
C LEU A 174 -7.30 19.66 10.48
N TYR A 175 -6.13 19.86 9.89
CA TYR A 175 -4.98 19.00 10.07
C TYR A 175 -4.12 19.55 11.20
N SER A 176 -3.89 18.74 12.23
CA SER A 176 -3.04 19.04 13.37
C SER A 176 -1.85 18.09 13.38
N TYR A 177 -0.65 18.62 13.14
CA TYR A 177 0.54 17.80 12.93
C TYR A 177 1.17 17.40 14.25
N THR A 178 1.15 16.10 14.56
CA THR A 178 1.62 15.53 15.84
C THR A 178 2.74 14.52 15.63
N GLU A 179 3.38 14.09 16.73
CA GLU A 179 4.32 12.97 16.70
C GLU A 179 3.60 11.65 16.34
N ALA A 180 4.36 10.67 15.89
CA ALA A 180 3.86 9.36 15.51
C ALA A 180 3.56 8.52 16.75
N TYR A 181 2.28 8.30 17.03
CA TYR A 181 1.88 7.52 18.20
C TYR A 181 2.41 6.09 18.10
N GLY A 182 3.02 5.59 19.18
CA GLY A 182 3.61 4.26 19.28
C GLY A 182 5.09 4.20 18.91
N LEU A 183 5.67 5.31 18.44
CA LEU A 183 7.12 5.50 18.32
C LEU A 183 7.60 6.72 19.12
N ASP A 184 6.68 7.46 19.75
CA ASP A 184 7.01 8.61 20.57
C ASP A 184 7.83 8.17 21.79
N GLY A 185 8.99 8.80 21.97
CA GLY A 185 9.92 8.49 23.07
C GLY A 185 10.62 7.13 22.98
N ALA A 186 10.52 6.42 21.86
CA ALA A 186 11.21 5.14 21.67
C ALA A 186 12.74 5.33 21.61
N ASP A 187 13.47 4.48 22.30
CA ASP A 187 14.93 4.33 22.18
C ASP A 187 15.25 2.89 21.74
N GLU A 188 14.75 1.90 22.48
CA GLU A 188 14.85 0.48 22.15
C GLU A 188 13.55 -0.04 21.51
N VAL A 189 13.69 -0.72 20.38
CA VAL A 189 12.58 -1.35 19.67
C VAL A 189 12.87 -2.82 19.46
N ASP A 190 11.97 -3.68 19.92
CA ASP A 190 12.05 -5.12 19.71
C ASP A 190 11.28 -5.54 18.47
N ILE A 191 11.86 -6.47 17.71
CA ILE A 191 11.23 -7.23 16.63
C ILE A 191 10.97 -8.65 17.11
N TYR A 192 9.72 -9.09 16.95
CA TYR A 192 9.29 -10.47 17.19
C TYR A 192 9.02 -11.16 15.87
N LEU A 193 9.60 -12.34 15.68
CA LEU A 193 9.40 -13.13 14.47
C LEU A 193 8.10 -13.95 14.54
N PRO A 194 7.45 -14.24 13.39
CA PRO A 194 6.39 -15.23 13.34
C PRO A 194 6.83 -16.56 13.97
N GLY A 195 5.94 -17.20 14.72
CA GLY A 195 6.19 -18.41 15.50
C GLY A 195 6.70 -18.15 16.92
N ALA A 196 6.97 -16.90 17.31
CA ALA A 196 7.39 -16.57 18.67
C ALA A 196 6.40 -17.12 19.72
N PRO A 197 6.86 -17.81 20.77
CA PRO A 197 5.97 -18.28 21.84
C PRO A 197 5.31 -17.09 22.53
N VAL A 198 3.98 -17.00 22.46
CA VAL A 198 3.22 -15.87 23.05
C VAL A 198 3.51 -15.70 24.55
N SER A 199 3.78 -16.79 25.26
CA SER A 199 4.14 -16.77 26.69
C SER A 199 5.48 -16.10 27.01
N GLU A 200 6.33 -15.86 26.00
CA GLU A 200 7.64 -15.21 26.13
C GLU A 200 7.61 -13.73 25.73
N LEU A 201 6.46 -13.23 25.25
CA LEU A 201 6.28 -11.85 24.80
C LEU A 201 5.72 -10.95 25.93
N PRO A 202 6.03 -9.64 25.94
CA PRO A 202 5.46 -8.70 26.92
C PRO A 202 3.93 -8.63 26.82
N GLU A 203 3.23 -8.58 27.96
CA GLU A 203 1.76 -8.53 27.95
C GLU A 203 1.26 -7.20 27.35
N GLU A 204 2.00 -6.12 27.52
CA GLU A 204 1.72 -4.81 26.93
C GLU A 204 1.78 -4.87 25.39
N PHE A 205 2.81 -5.51 24.82
CA PHE A 205 2.86 -5.80 23.39
C PHE A 205 1.63 -6.59 22.94
N LEU A 206 1.30 -7.67 23.65
CA LEU A 206 0.19 -8.53 23.30
C LEU A 206 -1.15 -7.78 23.34
N GLN A 207 -1.37 -6.88 24.30
CA GLN A 207 -2.61 -6.10 24.38
C GLN A 207 -2.89 -5.29 23.11
N TRP A 208 -1.84 -4.75 22.49
CA TRP A 208 -1.97 -4.02 21.23
C TRP A 208 -2.04 -4.94 20.02
N ALA A 209 -1.11 -5.90 19.92
CA ALA A 209 -1.02 -6.76 18.75
C ALA A 209 -2.23 -7.72 18.63
N CYS A 210 -2.87 -8.11 19.75
CA CYS A 210 -4.02 -9.02 19.77
C CYS A 210 -5.26 -8.46 19.05
N SER A 211 -5.37 -7.16 18.81
CA SER A 211 -6.48 -6.62 18.00
C SER A 211 -6.44 -7.14 16.56
N ASN A 212 -5.27 -7.60 16.09
CA ASN A 212 -5.04 -7.98 14.71
C ASN A 212 -5.00 -9.50 14.47
N TYR A 213 -5.06 -10.35 15.51
CA TYR A 213 -5.05 -11.81 15.38
C TYR A 213 -5.87 -12.55 16.44
N ASP A 214 -6.08 -13.87 16.27
CA ASP A 214 -6.74 -14.70 17.28
C ASP A 214 -5.73 -15.14 18.36
N ARG A 215 -5.82 -14.53 19.55
CA ARG A 215 -4.91 -14.80 20.68
C ARG A 215 -4.89 -16.28 21.08
N PHE A 216 -6.03 -16.97 21.00
CA PHE A 216 -6.08 -18.40 21.36
C PHE A 216 -5.37 -19.28 20.33
N GLU A 217 -5.52 -18.97 19.02
CA GLU A 217 -4.75 -19.67 17.98
C GLU A 217 -3.24 -19.37 18.14
N ALA A 218 -2.87 -18.15 18.51
CA ALA A 218 -1.47 -17.76 18.72
C ALA A 218 -0.83 -18.40 19.97
N GLU A 219 -1.58 -18.59 21.04
CA GLU A 219 -1.10 -19.31 22.23
C GLU A 219 -0.72 -20.77 21.94
N GLU A 220 -1.38 -21.41 20.97
CA GLU A 220 -1.08 -22.78 20.55
C GLU A 220 0.02 -22.86 19.49
N ASN A 221 0.05 -21.92 18.54
CA ASN A 221 0.87 -22.01 17.33
C ASN A 221 2.03 -21.00 17.27
N GLY A 222 2.15 -20.11 18.27
CA GLY A 222 3.06 -18.97 18.25
C GLY A 222 2.46 -17.75 17.53
N LEU A 223 3.16 -16.62 17.61
CA LEU A 223 2.76 -15.36 17.01
C LEU A 223 2.56 -15.53 15.48
N PRO A 224 1.40 -15.19 14.90
CA PRO A 224 1.12 -15.50 13.49
C PRO A 224 1.75 -14.50 12.50
N CYS A 225 2.33 -13.42 13.01
CA CYS A 225 2.85 -12.30 12.23
C CYS A 225 4.13 -11.77 12.87
N TYR A 226 4.80 -10.81 12.21
CA TYR A 226 5.87 -10.06 12.85
C TYR A 226 5.29 -9.17 13.95
N GLY A 227 6.07 -8.89 14.97
CA GLY A 227 5.81 -7.87 15.98
C GLY A 227 6.89 -6.79 15.93
N LEU A 228 6.50 -5.54 16.17
CA LEU A 228 7.44 -4.45 16.45
C LEU A 228 6.96 -3.77 17.74
N TYR A 229 7.85 -3.59 18.71
CA TYR A 229 7.48 -3.16 20.06
C TYR A 229 8.37 -2.03 20.54
N ASN A 230 7.76 -0.87 20.81
CA ASN A 230 8.41 0.23 21.51
C ASN A 230 8.55 -0.15 22.98
N VAL A 231 9.79 -0.38 23.45
CA VAL A 231 10.04 -0.89 24.80
C VAL A 231 9.69 0.16 25.87
N GLU A 232 10.04 1.42 25.63
CA GLU A 232 9.81 2.51 26.58
C GLU A 232 8.33 2.89 26.70
N GLY A 233 7.63 3.01 25.57
CA GLY A 233 6.22 3.40 25.55
C GLY A 233 5.25 2.24 25.75
N ALA A 234 5.70 1.01 25.57
CA ALA A 234 4.92 -0.21 25.67
C ALA A 234 3.81 -0.32 24.61
N GLU A 235 4.06 0.17 23.39
CA GLU A 235 3.18 0.04 22.23
C GLU A 235 3.62 -1.07 21.26
N GLY A 236 2.66 -1.85 20.76
CA GLY A 236 2.90 -3.01 19.91
C GLY A 236 2.25 -2.92 18.53
N PHE A 237 3.06 -3.07 17.50
CA PHE A 237 2.67 -3.14 16.09
C PHE A 237 2.54 -4.60 15.65
N SER A 238 1.63 -4.86 14.71
CA SER A 238 1.54 -6.12 13.97
C SER A 238 2.10 -5.93 12.56
N GLY A 239 3.00 -6.81 12.13
CA GLY A 239 3.67 -6.75 10.84
C GLY A 239 3.30 -7.91 9.93
N TYR A 240 2.82 -7.61 8.71
CA TYR A 240 2.47 -8.63 7.72
C TYR A 240 3.32 -8.50 6.47
N ASP A 241 3.78 -9.65 5.97
CA ASP A 241 4.48 -9.71 4.70
C ASP A 241 3.50 -9.47 3.55
N PHE A 242 3.66 -8.36 2.83
CA PHE A 242 2.71 -7.97 1.78
C PHE A 242 2.85 -8.83 0.51
N ILE A 243 3.98 -9.51 0.32
CA ILE A 243 4.18 -10.45 -0.79
C ILE A 243 3.41 -11.73 -0.48
N ASP A 244 3.55 -12.28 0.73
CA ASP A 244 2.78 -13.47 1.14
C ASP A 244 1.28 -13.17 1.15
N THR A 245 0.90 -11.97 1.60
CA THR A 245 -0.48 -11.50 1.52
C THR A 245 -1.00 -11.49 0.08
N ALA A 246 -0.19 -11.06 -0.89
CA ALA A 246 -0.56 -11.07 -2.30
C ALA A 246 -0.74 -12.50 -2.84
N VAL A 247 0.15 -13.42 -2.47
CA VAL A 247 0.04 -14.85 -2.83
C VAL A 247 -1.25 -15.43 -2.27
N GLU A 248 -1.50 -15.27 -0.96
CA GLU A 248 -2.69 -15.80 -0.30
C GLU A 248 -3.98 -15.23 -0.93
N TYR A 249 -3.98 -13.94 -1.28
CA TYR A 249 -5.12 -13.30 -1.90
C TYR A 249 -5.42 -13.89 -3.29
N VAL A 250 -4.39 -14.11 -4.11
CA VAL A 250 -4.53 -14.72 -5.44
C VAL A 250 -4.98 -16.18 -5.33
N GLU A 251 -4.46 -16.96 -4.37
CA GLU A 251 -4.94 -18.31 -4.10
C GLU A 251 -6.42 -18.33 -3.69
N ASN A 252 -6.84 -17.39 -2.84
CA ASN A 252 -8.23 -17.29 -2.41
C ASN A 252 -9.15 -16.91 -3.58
N ALA A 253 -8.70 -16.02 -4.47
CA ALA A 253 -9.41 -15.71 -5.71
C ALA A 253 -9.53 -16.95 -6.62
N ALA A 254 -8.46 -17.74 -6.75
CA ALA A 254 -8.47 -18.99 -7.51
C ALA A 254 -9.46 -20.01 -6.94
N LYS A 255 -9.46 -20.22 -5.61
CA LYS A 255 -10.41 -21.12 -4.92
C LYS A 255 -11.85 -20.66 -5.12
N ALA A 256 -12.12 -19.36 -4.99
CA ALA A 256 -13.45 -18.80 -5.23
C ALA A 256 -13.89 -18.97 -6.70
N ASP A 257 -12.99 -18.76 -7.66
CA ASP A 257 -13.28 -18.99 -9.08
C ASP A 257 -13.63 -20.46 -9.36
N GLN A 258 -12.86 -21.40 -8.82
CA GLN A 258 -13.13 -22.84 -8.94
C GLN A 258 -14.49 -23.22 -8.36
N GLU A 259 -14.86 -22.66 -7.20
CA GLU A 259 -16.18 -22.88 -6.60
C GLU A 259 -17.32 -22.35 -7.49
N ILE A 260 -17.14 -21.16 -8.08
CA ILE A 260 -18.12 -20.58 -9.00
C ILE A 260 -18.24 -21.42 -10.28
N VAL A 261 -17.11 -21.81 -10.89
CA VAL A 261 -17.10 -22.65 -12.10
C VAL A 261 -17.78 -23.98 -11.84
N ARG A 262 -17.51 -24.62 -10.70
CA ARG A 262 -18.17 -25.86 -10.30
C ARG A 262 -19.68 -25.65 -10.15
N PHE A 263 -20.10 -24.59 -9.49
CA PHE A 263 -21.52 -24.25 -9.35
C PHE A 263 -22.21 -24.05 -10.70
N LEU A 264 -21.56 -23.33 -11.63
CA LEU A 264 -22.04 -23.11 -13.00
C LEU A 264 -22.18 -24.41 -13.81
N GLN A 265 -21.36 -25.42 -13.53
CA GLN A 265 -21.38 -26.72 -14.23
C GLN A 265 -22.34 -27.74 -13.62
N GLU A 266 -22.46 -27.75 -12.29
CA GLU A 266 -23.15 -28.82 -11.55
C GLU A 266 -24.63 -28.53 -11.26
N ASP A 267 -25.06 -27.25 -11.28
CA ASP A 267 -26.44 -26.88 -10.98
C ASP A 267 -27.30 -26.73 -12.26
N PRO A 268 -28.17 -27.71 -12.58
CA PRO A 268 -29.02 -27.65 -13.77
C PRO A 268 -30.20 -26.67 -13.63
N SER A 269 -30.39 -26.06 -12.46
CA SER A 269 -31.50 -25.13 -12.18
C SER A 269 -31.16 -23.66 -12.45
N LEU A 270 -29.92 -23.37 -12.86
CA LEU A 270 -29.45 -22.01 -13.09
C LEU A 270 -30.21 -21.30 -14.20
N THR A 271 -30.64 -20.08 -13.90
CA THR A 271 -31.20 -19.17 -14.89
C THR A 271 -30.09 -18.40 -15.60
N GLN A 272 -30.41 -17.79 -16.75
CA GLN A 272 -29.48 -16.87 -17.41
C GLN A 272 -29.06 -15.69 -16.50
N MET A 273 -29.96 -15.24 -15.60
CA MET A 273 -29.62 -14.20 -14.64
C MET A 273 -28.58 -14.69 -13.63
N ASP A 274 -28.71 -15.92 -13.13
CA ASP A 274 -27.73 -16.50 -12.19
C ASP A 274 -26.36 -16.65 -12.85
N MET A 275 -26.30 -17.10 -14.10
CA MET A 275 -25.05 -17.18 -14.87
C MET A 275 -24.41 -15.81 -15.09
N ASN A 276 -25.20 -14.78 -15.40
CA ASN A 276 -24.71 -13.41 -15.54
C ASN A 276 -24.13 -12.86 -14.23
N VAL A 277 -24.78 -13.13 -13.10
CA VAL A 277 -24.29 -12.71 -11.78
C VAL A 277 -22.98 -13.43 -11.45
N LYS A 278 -22.93 -14.75 -11.66
CA LYS A 278 -21.76 -15.56 -11.33
C LYS A 278 -20.56 -15.23 -12.22
N SER A 279 -20.75 -15.06 -13.53
CA SER A 279 -19.67 -14.60 -14.42
C SER A 279 -19.13 -13.22 -14.03
N LYS A 280 -20.00 -12.28 -13.59
CA LYS A 280 -19.57 -10.97 -13.08
C LYS A 280 -18.77 -11.09 -11.78
N GLU A 281 -19.23 -11.93 -10.85
CA GLU A 281 -18.52 -12.23 -9.59
C GLU A 281 -17.12 -12.79 -9.85
N ARG A 282 -16.97 -13.70 -10.83
CA ARG A 282 -15.64 -14.18 -11.26
C ARG A 282 -14.75 -13.04 -11.72
N TYR A 283 -15.26 -12.19 -12.62
CA TYR A 283 -14.50 -11.05 -13.12
C TYR A 283 -14.08 -10.10 -12.00
N ASP A 284 -15.00 -9.75 -11.11
CA ASP A 284 -14.74 -8.83 -10.00
C ASP A 284 -13.71 -9.38 -9.01
N ASN A 285 -13.76 -10.68 -8.71
CA ASN A 285 -12.79 -11.32 -7.84
C ASN A 285 -11.38 -11.29 -8.45
N TRP A 286 -11.25 -11.58 -9.74
CA TRP A 286 -9.97 -11.51 -10.44
C TRP A 286 -9.47 -10.08 -10.60
N ASP A 287 -10.35 -9.13 -10.88
CA ASP A 287 -9.98 -7.70 -11.00
C ASP A 287 -9.48 -7.16 -9.66
N ALA A 288 -10.14 -7.52 -8.55
CA ALA A 288 -9.67 -7.18 -7.21
C ALA A 288 -8.29 -7.78 -6.90
N ALA A 289 -8.07 -9.07 -7.24
CA ALA A 289 -6.77 -9.72 -7.05
C ALA A 289 -5.67 -9.07 -7.89
N LEU A 290 -5.95 -8.78 -9.16
CA LEU A 290 -5.03 -8.08 -10.06
C LEU A 290 -4.64 -6.72 -9.48
N ASN A 291 -5.61 -5.93 -9.05
CA ASN A 291 -5.39 -4.58 -8.53
C ASN A 291 -4.61 -4.59 -7.21
N LEU A 292 -4.80 -5.61 -6.37
CA LEU A 292 -3.99 -5.78 -5.16
C LEU A 292 -2.52 -6.05 -5.52
N VAL A 293 -2.24 -6.98 -6.41
CA VAL A 293 -0.86 -7.28 -6.83
C VAL A 293 -0.22 -6.07 -7.50
N TRP A 294 -0.98 -5.36 -8.35
CA TRP A 294 -0.55 -4.11 -8.96
C TRP A 294 -0.22 -3.03 -7.91
N TYR A 295 -1.04 -2.90 -6.87
CA TYR A 295 -0.77 -1.98 -5.76
C TYR A 295 0.55 -2.32 -5.07
N GLN A 296 0.82 -3.59 -4.77
CA GLN A 296 2.09 -4.00 -4.15
C GLN A 296 3.28 -3.66 -5.05
N LEU A 297 3.20 -3.96 -6.35
CA LEU A 297 4.25 -3.62 -7.31
C LEU A 297 4.54 -2.13 -7.36
N LYS A 298 3.49 -1.31 -7.47
CA LYS A 298 3.61 0.13 -7.71
C LYS A 298 3.92 0.93 -6.45
N MET A 299 3.25 0.63 -5.34
CA MET A 299 3.29 1.47 -4.15
C MET A 299 4.39 1.06 -3.17
N LYS A 300 4.80 -0.21 -3.18
CA LYS A 300 5.85 -0.69 -2.26
C LYS A 300 7.27 -0.54 -2.82
N GLY A 301 7.42 -0.04 -4.04
CA GLY A 301 8.74 0.24 -4.63
C GLY A 301 9.61 -1.00 -4.79
N VAL A 302 9.00 -2.16 -5.01
CA VAL A 302 9.70 -3.46 -5.19
C VAL A 302 10.44 -3.56 -6.52
N LEU A 303 9.99 -2.79 -7.51
CA LEU A 303 10.65 -2.66 -8.82
C LEU A 303 11.43 -1.36 -8.90
N LYS A 304 12.46 -1.36 -9.76
CA LYS A 304 13.13 -0.12 -10.17
C LYS A 304 12.18 0.72 -11.00
N ASP A 305 12.37 2.04 -10.97
CA ASP A 305 11.51 3.00 -11.69
C ASP A 305 11.37 2.65 -13.18
N GLU A 306 12.48 2.33 -13.86
CA GLU A 306 12.48 1.94 -15.28
C GLU A 306 11.63 0.69 -15.55
N ASP A 307 11.76 -0.34 -14.70
CA ASP A 307 11.01 -1.60 -14.83
C ASP A 307 9.52 -1.37 -14.56
N MET A 308 9.18 -0.51 -13.59
CA MET A 308 7.80 -0.15 -13.26
C MET A 308 7.15 0.70 -14.35
N GLU A 309 7.89 1.62 -14.98
CA GLU A 309 7.41 2.42 -16.13
C GLU A 309 7.12 1.54 -17.35
N GLN A 310 8.01 0.58 -17.63
CA GLN A 310 7.78 -0.41 -18.67
C GLN A 310 6.52 -1.23 -18.37
N LEU A 311 6.41 -1.75 -17.14
CA LEU A 311 5.27 -2.57 -16.73
C LEU A 311 3.94 -1.79 -16.81
N LEU A 312 3.94 -0.49 -16.52
CA LEU A 312 2.79 0.39 -16.70
C LEU A 312 2.37 0.53 -18.16
N THR A 313 3.33 0.61 -19.08
CA THR A 313 3.05 0.64 -20.51
C THR A 313 2.39 -0.67 -20.96
N GLU A 314 2.99 -1.80 -20.60
CA GLU A 314 2.44 -3.13 -20.89
C GLU A 314 1.05 -3.33 -20.29
N GLN A 315 0.83 -2.86 -19.05
CA GLN A 315 -0.48 -2.99 -18.38
C GLN A 315 -1.57 -2.20 -19.13
N ARG A 316 -1.26 -1.01 -19.64
CA ARG A 316 -2.22 -0.20 -20.41
C ARG A 316 -2.55 -0.84 -21.76
N GLU A 317 -1.54 -1.38 -22.44
CA GLU A 317 -1.75 -2.12 -23.69
C GLU A 317 -2.59 -3.37 -23.45
N TRP A 318 -2.25 -4.15 -22.42
CA TRP A 318 -3.02 -5.34 -22.03
C TRP A 318 -4.48 -5.00 -21.69
N ILE A 319 -4.75 -3.91 -20.95
CA ILE A 319 -6.14 -3.48 -20.66
C ILE A 319 -6.91 -3.26 -21.96
N LYS A 320 -6.33 -2.57 -22.93
CA LYS A 320 -6.98 -2.34 -24.23
C LYS A 320 -7.30 -3.65 -24.94
N GLU A 321 -6.33 -4.56 -25.02
CA GLU A 321 -6.51 -5.87 -25.65
C GLU A 321 -7.56 -6.73 -24.93
N LYS A 322 -7.56 -6.71 -23.59
CA LYS A 322 -8.54 -7.40 -22.74
C LYS A 322 -9.96 -6.91 -23.02
N GLU A 323 -10.18 -5.59 -23.03
CA GLU A 323 -11.51 -5.01 -23.28
C GLU A 323 -12.02 -5.34 -24.69
N GLU A 324 -11.14 -5.26 -25.70
CA GLU A 324 -11.47 -5.64 -27.08
C GLU A 324 -11.82 -7.13 -27.18
N ALA A 325 -11.04 -8.02 -26.56
CA ALA A 325 -11.28 -9.45 -26.56
C ALA A 325 -12.55 -9.85 -25.80
N ALA A 326 -12.83 -9.20 -24.67
CA ALA A 326 -14.04 -9.42 -23.88
C ALA A 326 -15.30 -9.00 -24.65
N GLN A 327 -15.30 -7.80 -25.26
CA GLN A 327 -16.39 -7.34 -26.14
C GLN A 327 -16.61 -8.32 -27.29
N LYS A 328 -15.53 -8.77 -27.93
CA LYS A 328 -15.58 -9.73 -29.04
C LYS A 328 -16.21 -11.07 -28.65
N ALA A 329 -16.03 -11.53 -27.40
CA ALA A 329 -16.68 -12.75 -26.93
C ALA A 329 -18.21 -12.66 -26.92
N GLY A 330 -18.78 -11.45 -26.81
CA GLY A 330 -20.20 -11.18 -26.89
C GLY A 330 -20.73 -10.94 -28.32
N GLU A 331 -19.87 -10.91 -29.34
CA GLU A 331 -20.28 -10.58 -30.72
C GLU A 331 -21.39 -11.51 -31.23
N GLY A 332 -22.43 -10.93 -31.84
CA GLY A 332 -23.60 -11.64 -32.34
C GLY A 332 -24.65 -12.01 -31.28
N SER A 333 -24.41 -11.66 -30.01
CA SER A 333 -25.38 -11.78 -28.91
C SER A 333 -25.79 -10.43 -28.34
N GLU A 334 -25.44 -9.31 -28.99
CA GLU A 334 -25.63 -7.96 -28.47
C GLU A 334 -27.09 -7.66 -28.13
N GLY A 335 -27.33 -7.10 -26.93
CA GLY A 335 -28.68 -6.84 -26.42
C GLY A 335 -29.44 -8.10 -25.96
N GLY A 336 -28.86 -9.29 -26.14
CA GLY A 336 -29.35 -10.55 -25.60
C GLY A 336 -28.97 -10.77 -24.13
N SER A 337 -29.73 -11.59 -23.42
CA SER A 337 -29.50 -11.85 -22.00
C SER A 337 -28.22 -12.65 -21.70
N ILE A 338 -27.65 -13.35 -22.69
CA ILE A 338 -26.39 -14.10 -22.55
C ILE A 338 -25.13 -13.25 -22.77
N TRP A 339 -25.27 -12.09 -23.41
CA TRP A 339 -24.14 -11.22 -23.79
C TRP A 339 -23.23 -10.90 -22.62
N ALA A 340 -23.82 -10.49 -21.49
CA ALA A 340 -23.07 -10.14 -20.28
C ALA A 340 -22.24 -11.31 -19.74
N CYS A 341 -22.79 -12.54 -19.79
CA CYS A 341 -22.07 -13.74 -19.36
C CYS A 341 -20.80 -13.95 -20.19
N LEU A 342 -20.92 -13.91 -21.53
CA LEU A 342 -19.81 -14.15 -22.44
C LEU A 342 -18.69 -13.12 -22.28
N VAL A 343 -19.07 -11.84 -22.15
CA VAL A 343 -18.11 -10.74 -21.95
C VAL A 343 -17.40 -10.89 -20.61
N ASN A 344 -18.15 -11.11 -19.52
CA ASN A 344 -17.58 -11.24 -18.18
C ASN A 344 -16.68 -12.48 -18.05
N ASP A 345 -17.08 -13.63 -18.61
CA ASP A 345 -16.28 -14.86 -18.54
C ASP A 345 -14.95 -14.69 -19.28
N LYS A 346 -14.96 -14.04 -20.45
CA LYS A 346 -13.72 -13.76 -21.17
C LYS A 346 -12.85 -12.74 -20.45
N ALA A 347 -13.44 -11.71 -19.87
CA ALA A 347 -12.72 -10.75 -19.05
C ALA A 347 -12.09 -11.43 -17.82
N ALA A 348 -12.82 -12.30 -17.13
CA ALA A 348 -12.32 -13.05 -15.97
C ALA A 348 -11.14 -13.96 -16.32
N GLU A 349 -11.22 -14.71 -17.43
CA GLU A 349 -10.13 -15.56 -17.94
C GLU A 349 -8.84 -14.75 -18.16
N LEU A 350 -8.93 -13.65 -18.91
CA LEU A 350 -7.77 -12.83 -19.22
C LEU A 350 -7.21 -12.11 -17.99
N THR A 351 -8.08 -11.64 -17.09
CA THR A 351 -7.67 -11.01 -15.83
C THR A 351 -6.98 -12.02 -14.90
N LYS A 352 -7.46 -13.26 -14.82
CA LYS A 352 -6.77 -14.36 -14.10
C LYS A 352 -5.35 -14.53 -14.62
N GLU A 353 -5.18 -14.71 -15.93
CA GLU A 353 -3.86 -14.90 -16.55
C GLU A 353 -2.91 -13.74 -16.22
N ARG A 354 -3.38 -12.50 -16.38
CA ARG A 354 -2.56 -11.32 -16.07
C ARG A 354 -2.23 -11.20 -14.59
N THR A 355 -3.14 -11.59 -13.70
CA THR A 355 -2.89 -11.60 -12.25
C THR A 355 -1.69 -12.49 -11.92
N TYR A 356 -1.60 -13.68 -12.49
CA TYR A 356 -0.45 -14.57 -12.29
C TYR A 356 0.84 -14.03 -12.89
N VAL A 357 0.77 -13.33 -14.04
CA VAL A 357 1.95 -12.64 -14.61
C VAL A 357 2.47 -11.58 -13.64
N LEU A 358 1.59 -10.69 -13.15
CA LEU A 358 1.99 -9.65 -12.21
C LEU A 358 2.49 -10.24 -10.88
N LEU A 359 1.86 -11.30 -10.39
CA LEU A 359 2.26 -11.96 -9.15
C LEU A 359 3.66 -12.56 -9.29
N ASN A 360 3.97 -13.18 -10.43
CA ASN A 360 5.31 -13.73 -10.66
C ASN A 360 6.37 -12.64 -10.81
N ILE A 361 6.05 -11.49 -11.41
CA ILE A 361 6.95 -10.33 -11.42
C ILE A 361 7.23 -9.86 -9.98
N LEU A 362 6.20 -9.79 -9.14
CA LEU A 362 6.32 -9.41 -7.73
C LEU A 362 7.22 -10.40 -6.96
N LEU A 363 7.01 -11.70 -7.17
CA LEU A 363 7.78 -12.77 -6.52
C LEU A 363 9.25 -12.76 -6.99
N GLU A 364 9.50 -12.63 -8.29
CA GLU A 364 10.85 -12.56 -8.84
C GLU A 364 11.63 -11.34 -8.31
N ALA A 365 10.97 -10.17 -8.26
CA ALA A 365 11.55 -8.96 -7.68
C ALA A 365 11.90 -9.13 -6.19
N ALA A 366 11.10 -9.91 -5.46
CA ALA A 366 11.34 -10.26 -4.06
C ALA A 366 12.27 -11.46 -3.86
N GLY A 367 12.80 -12.06 -4.92
CA GLY A 367 13.65 -13.26 -4.85
C GLY A 367 12.92 -14.52 -4.36
N ARG A 368 11.59 -14.59 -4.50
CA ARG A 368 10.74 -15.73 -4.10
C ARG A 368 10.47 -16.66 -5.28
N GLU A 369 10.08 -17.90 -4.95
CA GLU A 369 9.68 -18.88 -5.95
C GLU A 369 8.40 -18.43 -6.67
N THR A 370 8.38 -18.55 -7.99
CA THR A 370 7.22 -18.21 -8.81
C THR A 370 6.14 -19.29 -8.72
N VAL A 371 4.89 -18.88 -8.91
CA VAL A 371 3.73 -19.77 -8.87
C VAL A 371 3.21 -20.06 -10.27
N THR A 372 2.68 -21.27 -10.46
CA THR A 372 2.00 -21.65 -11.69
C THR A 372 0.49 -21.44 -11.54
N MET A 373 -0.13 -20.92 -12.59
CA MET A 373 -1.59 -20.89 -12.69
C MET A 373 -2.13 -22.33 -12.80
N GLU A 374 -2.93 -22.76 -11.82
CA GLU A 374 -3.65 -24.04 -11.85
C GLU A 374 -4.95 -23.99 -12.66
#